data_AF-A0A3S0JLT0-F1
#
_entry.id   AF-A0A3S0JLT0-F1
#
_cell.length_a   1.000
_cell.length_b   1.000
_cell.length_c   1.000
_cell.angle_alpha   90.00
_cell.angle_beta   90.00
_cell.angle_gamma   90.00
#
_symmetry.space_group_name_H-M   'P 1'
#
loop_
_entity.id
_entity.type
_entity.pdbx_description
1 polymer ?
#
loop_
_entity_poly.entity_id
_entity_poly.type
_entity_poly.pdbx_seq_one_letter_code
_entity_poly.pdbx_strand_id
1 'polypeptide(L)'
;MGRVKHLEKWERIEIETCLRRGCSITEISKQINRSKSCVSKEIRLNTDPVTGRYSCERAETLHRERQYQAKAGTILLLGRRVKR
;
A
#
# COMPACT_ATOMS: atom_id res chain seq x y z
N MET A 1 15.51 -3.70 12.45
CA MET A 1 14.26 -3.60 11.66
C MET A 1 14.46 -2.58 10.56
N GLY A 2 14.72 -3.02 9.32
CA GLY A 2 14.94 -2.11 8.19
C GLY A 2 13.69 -1.27 7.88
N ARG A 3 13.89 -0.05 7.36
CA ARG A 3 12.81 0.85 6.94
C ARG A 3 11.96 0.12 5.89
N VAL A 4 10.69 -0.16 6.20
CA VAL A 4 9.76 -0.81 5.27
C VAL A 4 9.55 0.14 4.08
N LYS A 5 10.17 -0.18 2.94
CA LYS A 5 9.92 0.58 1.70
C LYS A 5 8.48 0.34 1.25
N HIS A 6 7.74 1.42 1.03
CA HIS A 6 6.42 1.35 0.41
C HIS A 6 6.52 0.75 -1.01
N LEU A 7 5.41 0.20 -1.48
CA LEU A 7 5.30 -0.24 -2.87
C LEU A 7 5.18 0.98 -3.78
N GLU A 8 5.94 0.96 -4.87
CA GLU A 8 5.87 1.93 -5.94
C GLU A 8 4.68 1.65 -6.86
N LYS A 9 4.32 2.64 -7.68
CA LYS A 9 3.16 2.56 -8.58
C LYS A 9 3.26 1.39 -9.56
N TRP A 10 4.44 1.15 -10.15
CA TRP A 10 4.64 0.05 -11.10
C TRP A 10 4.46 -1.31 -10.42
N GLU A 11 4.89 -1.47 -9.16
CA GLU A 11 4.70 -2.71 -8.40
C GLU A 11 3.22 -2.98 -8.17
N ARG A 12 2.42 -1.93 -7.91
CA ARG A 12 0.96 -2.06 -7.77
C ARG A 12 0.28 -2.46 -9.07
N ILE A 13 0.73 -1.91 -10.20
CA ILE A 13 0.23 -2.27 -11.55
C ILE A 13 0.53 -3.74 -11.84
N GLU A 14 1.73 -4.20 -11.49
CA GLU A 14 2.10 -5.60 -11.70
C GLU A 14 1.27 -6.55 -10.82
N ILE A 15 1.06 -6.20 -9.54
CA ILE A 15 0.16 -6.96 -8.65
C ILE A 15 -1.23 -7.10 -9.29
N GLU A 16 -1.83 -6.00 -9.78
CA GLU A 16 -3.15 -6.06 -10.40
C GLU A 16 -3.15 -6.91 -11.68
N THR A 17 -2.14 -6.75 -12.53
CA THR A 17 -2.01 -7.50 -13.79
C THR A 17 -1.87 -9.00 -13.52
N CYS A 18 -1.02 -9.39 -12.57
CA CYS A 18 -0.83 -10.78 -12.16
C CYS A 18 -2.09 -11.38 -11.53
N LEU A 19 -2.79 -10.64 -10.67
CA LEU A 19 -4.05 -11.12 -10.08
C LEU A 19 -5.12 -11.37 -11.16
N ARG A 20 -5.22 -10.49 -12.17
CA ARG A 20 -6.12 -10.71 -13.32
C ARG A 20 -5.74 -11.94 -14.14
N ARG A 21 -4.46 -12.29 -14.19
CA ARG A 21 -3.94 -13.51 -14.84
C ARG A 21 -4.05 -14.77 -13.97
N GLY A 22 -4.51 -14.65 -12.73
CA GLY A 22 -4.62 -15.78 -11.79
C GLY A 22 -3.28 -16.20 -11.16
N CYS A 23 -2.26 -15.36 -11.20
CA CYS A 23 -0.97 -15.66 -10.56
C CYS A 23 -1.10 -15.74 -9.03
N SER A 24 -0.32 -16.62 -8.43
CA SER A 24 -0.19 -16.76 -6.98
C SER A 24 0.62 -15.62 -6.36
N ILE A 25 0.43 -15.40 -5.06
CA ILE A 25 1.22 -14.43 -4.27
C ILE A 25 2.73 -14.73 -4.37
N THR A 26 3.11 -16.01 -4.50
CA THR A 26 4.52 -16.41 -4.64
C THR A 26 5.12 -15.92 -5.96
N GLU A 27 4.38 -16.02 -7.06
CA GLU A 27 4.85 -15.55 -8.37
C GLU A 27 4.95 -14.03 -8.39
N ILE A 28 3.91 -13.34 -7.91
CA ILE A 28 3.90 -11.88 -7.79
C ILE A 28 5.10 -11.39 -6.99
N SER A 29 5.33 -11.99 -5.82
CA SER A 29 6.46 -11.69 -4.93
C SER A 29 7.81 -11.81 -5.63
N LYS A 30 8.02 -12.85 -6.42
CA LYS A 30 9.26 -13.04 -7.20
C LYS A 30 9.39 -11.99 -8.30
N GLN A 31 8.29 -11.65 -8.97
CA GLN A 31 8.29 -10.75 -10.12
C GLN A 31 8.60 -9.30 -9.74
N ILE A 32 8.03 -8.80 -8.64
CA ILE A 32 8.30 -7.43 -8.16
C ILE A 32 9.45 -7.36 -7.15
N ASN A 33 10.10 -8.48 -6.85
CA ASN A 33 11.16 -8.59 -5.84
C ASN A 33 10.77 -8.05 -4.46
N ARG A 34 9.58 -8.43 -3.98
CA ARG A 34 9.05 -8.07 -2.65
C ARG A 34 8.68 -9.31 -1.87
N SER A 35 8.66 -9.22 -0.54
CA SER A 35 8.27 -10.37 0.28
C SER A 35 6.79 -10.74 0.10
N LYS A 36 6.46 -12.03 0.20
CA LYS A 36 5.07 -12.52 0.15
C LYS A 36 4.16 -11.81 1.15
N SER A 37 4.67 -11.53 2.35
CA SER A 37 3.94 -10.80 3.39
C SER A 37 3.65 -9.34 3.01
N CYS A 38 4.53 -8.70 2.23
CA CYS A 38 4.30 -7.35 1.71
C CYS A 38 3.16 -7.37 0.67
N VAL A 39 3.23 -8.28 -0.29
CA VAL A 39 2.20 -8.47 -1.32
C VAL A 39 0.84 -8.81 -0.69
N SER A 40 0.81 -9.77 0.22
CA SER A 40 -0.43 -10.17 0.92
C SER A 40 -1.05 -9.02 1.71
N LYS A 41 -0.23 -8.23 2.42
CA LYS A 41 -0.72 -7.03 3.13
C LYS A 41 -1.25 -5.98 2.17
N GLU A 42 -0.57 -5.74 1.06
CA GLU A 42 -1.02 -4.77 0.05
C GLU A 42 -2.38 -5.17 -0.53
N ILE A 43 -2.54 -6.43 -0.94
CA ILE A 43 -3.80 -6.94 -1.48
C ILE A 43 -4.89 -6.79 -0.41
N ARG A 44 -4.66 -7.34 0.78
CA ARG A 44 -5.66 -7.33 1.86
C ARG A 44 -6.11 -5.93 2.27
N LEU A 45 -5.20 -4.95 2.31
CA LEU A 45 -5.51 -3.58 2.76
C LEU A 45 -6.19 -2.74 1.69
N ASN A 46 -5.98 -3.04 0.41
CA ASN A 46 -6.44 -2.19 -0.68
C ASN A 46 -7.47 -2.85 -1.61
N THR A 47 -7.78 -4.13 -1.41
CA THR A 47 -8.93 -4.79 -2.04
C THR A 47 -10.22 -4.08 -1.63
N ASP A 48 -11.07 -3.80 -2.61
CA ASP A 48 -12.38 -3.21 -2.39
C ASP A 48 -13.30 -4.22 -1.67
N PRO A 49 -13.86 -3.88 -0.49
CA PRO A 49 -14.73 -4.79 0.25
C PRO A 49 -16.07 -5.08 -0.45
N VAL A 50 -16.52 -4.21 -1.38
CA VAL A 50 -17.79 -4.38 -2.09
C VAL A 50 -17.61 -5.30 -3.30
N THR A 51 -16.62 -5.01 -4.15
CA THR A 51 -16.38 -5.78 -5.37
C THR A 51 -15.47 -6.99 -5.17
N GLY A 52 -14.74 -7.05 -4.04
CA GLY A 52 -13.73 -8.06 -3.77
C GLY A 52 -12.49 -7.97 -4.65
N ARG A 53 -12.36 -6.90 -5.45
CA ARG A 53 -11.28 -6.76 -6.44
C ARG A 53 -10.21 -5.79 -5.96
N TYR A 54 -8.97 -6.15 -6.26
CA TYR A 54 -7.82 -5.26 -6.08
C TYR A 54 -7.71 -4.31 -7.28
N SER A 55 -7.42 -3.04 -7.01
CA SER A 55 -7.17 -2.00 -8.02
C SER A 55 -5.93 -1.19 -7.65
N CYS A 56 -5.00 -1.03 -8.59
CA CYS A 56 -3.76 -0.28 -8.33
C CYS A 56 -4.04 1.22 -8.09
N GLU A 57 -5.02 1.79 -8.78
CA GLU A 57 -5.41 3.20 -8.62
C GLU A 57 -5.99 3.46 -7.24
N ARG A 58 -6.88 2.58 -6.78
CA ARG A 58 -7.43 2.65 -5.42
C ARG A 58 -6.32 2.54 -4.37
N ALA A 59 -5.39 1.60 -4.54
CA ALA A 59 -4.27 1.42 -3.62
C ALA A 59 -3.37 2.67 -3.54
N GLU A 60 -3.10 3.31 -4.68
CA GLU A 60 -2.36 4.56 -4.77
C GLU A 60 -3.09 5.71 -4.05
N THR A 61 -4.38 5.88 -4.30
CA THR A 61 -5.21 6.91 -3.63
C THR A 61 -5.23 6.71 -2.12
N LEU A 62 -5.50 5.49 -1.64
CA LEU A 62 -5.48 5.15 -0.21
C LEU A 62 -4.09 5.34 0.42
N HIS A 63 -3.02 5.07 -0.33
CA HIS A 63 -1.67 5.35 0.14
C HIS A 63 -1.45 6.84 0.33
N ARG A 64 -1.83 7.68 -0.64
CA ARG A 64 -1.72 9.13 -0.56
C ARG A 64 -2.53 9.71 0.59
N GLU A 65 -3.77 9.25 0.76
CA GLU A 65 -4.63 9.64 1.88
C GLU A 65 -3.97 9.31 3.22
N ARG A 66 -3.46 8.09 3.40
CA ARG A 66 -2.74 7.69 4.63
C ARG A 66 -1.51 8.56 4.89
N GLN A 67 -0.74 8.89 3.85
CA GLN A 67 0.42 9.77 3.97
C GLN A 67 0.01 11.20 4.34
N TYR A 68 -1.07 11.71 3.75
CA TYR A 68 -1.61 13.03 4.08
C TYR A 68 -2.07 13.08 5.54
N GLN A 69 -2.83 12.08 6.00
CA GLN A 69 -3.30 12.00 7.39
C GLN A 69 -2.14 11.86 8.38
N ALA A 70 -1.10 11.08 8.05
CA ALA A 70 0.09 10.97 8.89
C ALA A 70 0.81 12.32 9.03
N LYS A 71 0.93 13.08 7.94
CA LYS A 71 1.51 14.43 7.95
C LYS A 71 0.64 15.43 8.71
N ALA A 72 -0.68 15.42 8.49
CA ALA A 72 -1.63 16.28 9.18
C ALA A 72 -1.65 16.02 10.70
N GLY A 73 -1.67 14.75 11.11
CA GLY A 73 -1.58 14.36 12.52
C GLY A 73 -0.24 14.76 13.14
N THR A 74 0.86 14.69 12.38
CA THR A 74 2.18 15.17 12.83
C THR A 74 2.18 16.70 13.02
N ILE A 75 1.56 17.46 12.11
CA ILE A 75 1.42 18.92 12.24
C ILE A 75 0.60 19.27 13.49
N LEU A 76 -0.51 18.58 13.74
CA LEU A 76 -1.35 18.80 14.92
C LEU A 76 -0.63 18.45 16.24
N LEU A 77 0.21 17.41 16.26
CA LEU A 77 1.02 17.05 17.42
C LEU A 77 2.17 18.04 17.67
N LEU A 78 2.80 18.55 16.61
CA LEU A 78 3.89 19.53 16.72
C LEU A 78 3.38 20.93 17.12
N GLY A 79 2.20 21.33 16.66
CA GLY A 79 1.56 22.61 17.04
C GLY A 79 1.08 22.69 18.49
N ARG A 80 0.94 21.55 19.19
CA ARG A 80 0.56 21.51 20.62
C ARG A 80 1.72 21.73 21.59
N ARG A 81 2.97 21.86 21.09
CA ARG A 81 4.17 22.03 21.93
C ARG A 81 4.64 23.47 22.14
N VAL A 82 3.82 24.47 21.78
CA VAL A 82 4.08 25.89 22.08
C VAL A 82 2.99 26.41 23.01
N LYS A 83 3.16 26.15 24.32
CA LYS A 83 2.59 26.90 25.45
C LYS A 83 2.94 26.13 26.74
N ARG A 84 4.10 26.44 27.31
CA ARG A 84 4.31 26.63 28.76
C ARG A 84 5.50 27.55 28.93
#